data_AF-J9QZ40-F1
#
_entry.id   AF-J9QZ40-F1
#
_cell.length_a   1.000
_cell.length_b   1.000
_cell.length_c   1.000
_cell.angle_alpha   90.00
_cell.angle_beta   90.00
_cell.angle_gamma   90.00
#
_symmetry.space_group_name_H-M   'P 1'
#
loop_
_entity.id
_entity.type
_entity.pdbx_description
1 polymer ?
#
loop_
_entity_poly.entity_id
_entity_poly.type
_entity_poly.pdbx_seq_one_letter_code
_entity_poly.pdbx_strand_id
1 'polypeptide(L)'
;MKTILQLILSILFFASCSSVNKNKQLQEITKVKTQNDSIFNSTNSKLSEVLNENKSLKAENISFKNEIENYKVKLKELQEKSLSESSEDLVIENAKGVVKLTDKNGNIYEIGADNGTRILRTTMSKLQNELSEKISEINSLKTLTEKQKQTIEQLEKKHKNISKHFATFRKEIKSVEESLNKLETTYRKDKKTIPLWLYGLIGVSIILIWEFSKYAIKSRLKIF
;
A
#
# COMPACT_ATOMS: atom_id res chain seq x y z
N MET A 1 -78.50 -37.32 26.50
CA MET A 1 -78.21 -37.32 25.04
C MET A 1 -77.63 -35.99 24.54
N LYS A 2 -78.20 -34.81 24.88
CA LYS A 2 -77.68 -33.50 24.40
C LYS A 2 -76.21 -33.24 24.74
N THR A 3 -75.75 -33.59 25.94
CA THR A 3 -74.36 -33.39 26.41
C THR A 3 -73.34 -34.27 25.69
N ILE A 4 -73.70 -35.53 25.38
CA ILE A 4 -72.84 -36.47 24.66
C ILE A 4 -72.68 -36.07 23.19
N LEU A 5 -73.78 -35.66 22.54
CA LEU A 5 -73.74 -35.18 21.16
C LEU A 5 -72.89 -33.91 21.01
N GLN A 6 -72.98 -33.01 21.99
CA GLN A 6 -72.21 -31.76 22.02
C GLN A 6 -70.71 -32.05 22.21
N LEU A 7 -70.35 -33.02 23.04
CA LEU A 7 -68.96 -33.45 23.24
C LEU A 7 -68.36 -34.08 21.97
N ILE A 8 -69.11 -34.95 21.28
CA ILE A 8 -68.69 -35.58 20.02
C ILE A 8 -68.51 -34.51 18.92
N LEU A 9 -69.42 -33.53 18.83
CA LEU A 9 -69.33 -32.45 17.86
C LEU A 9 -68.13 -31.54 18.14
N SER A 10 -67.82 -31.24 19.40
CA SER A 10 -66.62 -30.49 19.79
C SER A 10 -65.33 -31.24 19.43
N ILE A 11 -65.26 -32.55 19.69
CA ILE A 11 -64.09 -33.38 19.35
C ILE A 11 -63.89 -33.43 17.82
N LEU A 12 -64.97 -33.57 17.04
CA LEU A 12 -64.92 -33.52 15.57
C LEU A 12 -64.47 -32.15 15.05
N PHE A 13 -64.90 -31.05 15.66
CA PHE A 13 -64.45 -29.70 15.28
C PHE A 13 -62.97 -29.48 15.58
N PHE A 14 -62.48 -29.92 16.76
CA PHE A 14 -61.05 -29.87 17.11
C PHE A 14 -60.20 -30.79 16.23
N ALA A 15 -60.70 -31.97 15.85
CA ALA A 15 -60.04 -32.87 14.90
C ALA A 15 -59.98 -32.27 13.48
N SER A 16 -61.01 -31.54 13.05
CA SER A 16 -61.06 -30.88 11.75
C SER A 16 -60.11 -29.67 11.67
N CYS A 17 -60.08 -28.80 12.69
CA CYS A 17 -59.17 -27.65 12.73
C CYS A 17 -57.68 -28.05 12.78
N SER A 18 -57.34 -29.14 13.47
CA SER A 18 -55.95 -29.65 13.51
C SER A 18 -55.53 -30.30 12.18
N SER A 19 -56.45 -30.95 11.46
CA SER A 19 -56.20 -31.50 10.12
C SER A 19 -55.94 -30.40 9.07
N VAL A 20 -56.75 -29.34 9.07
CA VAL A 20 -56.58 -28.19 8.15
C VAL A 20 -55.24 -27.48 8.37
N ASN A 21 -54.83 -27.29 9.63
CA ASN A 21 -53.54 -26.65 9.93
C ASN A 21 -52.34 -27.52 9.52
N LYS A 22 -52.42 -28.85 9.72
CA LYS A 22 -51.40 -29.81 9.25
C LYS A 22 -51.29 -29.82 7.72
N ASN A 23 -52.43 -29.77 7.01
CA ASN A 23 -52.44 -29.73 5.54
C ASN A 23 -51.85 -28.41 5.01
N LYS A 24 -52.15 -27.29 5.66
CA LYS A 24 -51.56 -25.99 5.32
C LYS A 24 -50.03 -25.97 5.53
N GLN A 25 -49.56 -26.50 6.65
CA GLN A 25 -48.12 -26.67 6.92
C GLN A 25 -47.44 -27.58 5.88
N LEU A 26 -48.07 -28.71 5.52
CA LEU A 26 -47.55 -29.61 4.50
C LEU A 26 -47.47 -28.96 3.12
N GLN A 27 -48.47 -28.14 2.75
CA GLN A 27 -48.45 -27.36 1.51
C GLN A 27 -47.34 -26.30 1.51
N GLU A 28 -47.12 -25.60 2.63
CA GLU A 28 -46.02 -24.64 2.76
C GLU A 28 -44.65 -25.32 2.67
N ILE A 29 -44.45 -26.45 3.35
CA ILE A 29 -43.23 -27.27 3.25
C ILE A 29 -43.00 -27.74 1.81
N THR A 30 -44.05 -28.20 1.14
CA THR A 30 -43.96 -28.65 -0.26
C THR A 30 -43.60 -27.49 -1.19
N LYS A 31 -44.21 -26.32 -1.01
CA LYS A 31 -43.87 -25.11 -1.80
C LYS A 31 -42.42 -24.69 -1.59
N VAL A 32 -41.95 -24.64 -0.35
CA VAL A 32 -40.55 -24.31 -0.03
C VAL A 32 -39.61 -25.34 -0.64
N LYS A 33 -39.94 -26.63 -0.55
CA LYS A 33 -39.15 -27.71 -1.17
C LYS A 33 -39.06 -27.55 -2.69
N THR A 34 -40.19 -27.35 -3.37
CA THR A 34 -40.21 -27.16 -4.83
C THR A 34 -39.44 -25.91 -5.26
N GLN A 35 -39.57 -24.81 -4.52
CA GLN A 35 -38.79 -23.60 -4.77
C GLN A 35 -37.29 -23.87 -4.59
N ASN A 36 -36.90 -24.54 -3.51
CA ASN A 36 -35.51 -24.86 -3.25
C ASN A 36 -34.93 -25.81 -4.31
N ASP A 37 -35.69 -26.84 -4.72
CA ASP A 37 -35.29 -27.76 -5.79
C ASP A 37 -35.13 -27.04 -7.14
N SER A 38 -36.01 -26.08 -7.45
CA SER A 38 -35.88 -25.28 -8.68
C SER A 38 -34.67 -24.34 -8.66
N ILE A 39 -34.38 -23.69 -7.52
CA ILE A 39 -33.18 -22.87 -7.33
C ILE A 39 -31.91 -23.74 -7.42
N PHE A 40 -31.93 -24.92 -6.78
CA PHE A 40 -30.81 -25.87 -6.83
C PHE A 40 -30.53 -26.31 -8.26
N ASN A 41 -31.56 -26.73 -9.00
CA ASN A 41 -31.43 -27.15 -10.39
C ASN A 41 -30.94 -26.00 -11.30
N SER A 42 -31.45 -24.79 -11.13
CA SER A 42 -31.00 -23.61 -11.89
C SER A 42 -29.55 -23.23 -11.57
N THR A 43 -29.16 -23.31 -10.30
CA THR A 43 -27.78 -23.05 -9.88
C THR A 43 -26.84 -24.11 -10.45
N ASN A 44 -27.25 -25.38 -10.44
CA ASN A 44 -26.46 -26.47 -10.97
C ASN A 44 -26.30 -26.38 -12.50
N SER A 45 -27.35 -25.97 -13.23
CA SER A 45 -27.26 -25.77 -14.67
C SER A 45 -26.32 -24.61 -15.02
N LYS A 46 -26.43 -23.47 -14.33
CA LYS A 46 -25.52 -22.33 -14.48
C LYS A 46 -24.07 -22.70 -14.15
N LEU A 47 -23.86 -23.49 -13.09
CA LEU A 47 -22.53 -23.97 -12.72
C LEU A 47 -21.93 -24.85 -13.82
N SER A 48 -22.73 -25.74 -14.41
CA SER A 48 -22.29 -26.59 -15.52
C SER A 48 -21.95 -25.78 -16.78
N GLU A 49 -22.72 -24.73 -17.08
CA GLU A 49 -22.46 -23.81 -18.20
C GLU A 49 -21.13 -23.07 -17.99
N VAL A 50 -20.95 -22.44 -16.83
CA VAL A 50 -19.70 -21.76 -16.47
C VAL A 50 -18.49 -22.70 -16.50
N LEU A 51 -18.65 -23.95 -16.04
CA LEU A 51 -17.58 -24.95 -16.11
C LEU A 51 -17.20 -25.31 -17.55
N ASN A 52 -18.18 -25.40 -18.45
CA ASN A 52 -17.94 -25.68 -19.86
C ASN A 52 -17.31 -24.48 -20.59
N GLU A 53 -17.78 -23.27 -20.33
CA GLU A 53 -17.16 -22.04 -20.83
C GLU A 53 -15.70 -21.94 -20.37
N ASN A 54 -15.43 -22.21 -19.10
CA ASN A 54 -14.08 -22.16 -18.55
C ASN A 54 -13.16 -23.22 -19.21
N LYS A 55 -13.67 -24.42 -19.49
CA LYS A 55 -12.92 -25.42 -20.28
C LYS A 55 -12.62 -24.92 -21.69
N SER A 56 -13.58 -24.30 -22.36
CA SER A 56 -13.40 -23.72 -23.70
C SER A 56 -12.34 -22.61 -23.68
N LEU A 57 -12.46 -21.65 -22.75
CA LEU A 57 -11.51 -20.56 -22.59
C LEU A 57 -10.09 -21.05 -22.25
N LYS A 58 -9.97 -22.15 -21.50
CA LYS A 58 -8.67 -22.77 -21.22
C LYS A 58 -8.05 -23.37 -22.48
N ALA A 59 -8.84 -24.03 -23.33
CA ALA A 59 -8.37 -24.56 -24.60
C ALA A 59 -7.95 -23.43 -25.56
N GLU A 60 -8.74 -22.36 -25.63
CA GLU A 60 -8.44 -21.19 -26.45
C GLU A 60 -7.15 -20.48 -25.99
N ASN A 61 -6.96 -20.32 -24.69
CA ASN A 61 -5.71 -19.79 -24.13
C ASN A 61 -4.47 -20.62 -24.49
N ILE A 62 -4.61 -21.96 -24.52
CA ILE A 62 -3.52 -22.84 -24.95
C ILE A 62 -3.22 -22.63 -26.44
N SER A 63 -4.27 -22.49 -27.28
CA SER A 63 -4.11 -22.19 -28.70
C SER A 63 -3.38 -20.86 -28.92
N PHE A 64 -3.82 -19.78 -28.27
CA PHE A 64 -3.15 -18.48 -28.36
C PHE A 64 -1.71 -18.52 -27.88
N LYS A 65 -1.42 -19.26 -26.81
CA LYS A 65 -0.05 -19.45 -26.33
C LYS A 65 0.84 -20.13 -27.38
N ASN A 66 0.32 -21.15 -28.06
CA ASN A 66 1.05 -21.84 -29.13
C ASN A 66 1.26 -20.95 -30.36
N GLU A 67 0.24 -20.17 -30.75
CA GLU A 67 0.37 -19.19 -31.85
C GLU A 67 1.43 -18.13 -31.55
N ILE A 68 1.42 -17.57 -30.34
CA ILE A 68 2.44 -16.60 -29.89
C ILE A 68 3.84 -17.21 -30.01
N GLU A 69 4.01 -18.46 -29.59
CA GLU A 69 5.32 -19.12 -29.67
C GLU A 69 5.75 -19.36 -31.14
N ASN A 70 4.82 -19.76 -32.00
CA ASN A 70 5.07 -19.88 -33.44
C ASN A 70 5.50 -18.53 -34.07
N TYR A 71 4.83 -17.43 -33.70
CA TYR A 71 5.20 -16.09 -34.18
C TYR A 71 6.59 -15.67 -33.70
N LYS A 72 6.99 -16.04 -32.47
CA LYS A 72 8.37 -15.79 -32.00
C LYS A 72 9.41 -16.55 -32.81
N VAL A 73 9.13 -17.81 -33.15
CA VAL A 73 10.03 -18.62 -33.99
C VAL A 73 10.18 -17.98 -35.37
N LYS A 74 9.07 -17.62 -36.03
CA LYS A 74 9.11 -16.93 -37.33
C LYS A 74 9.86 -15.60 -37.29
N LEU A 75 9.74 -14.84 -36.20
CA LEU A 75 10.50 -13.60 -36.00
C LEU A 75 12.01 -13.88 -35.92
N LYS A 76 12.42 -14.91 -35.18
CA LYS A 76 13.83 -15.32 -35.11
C LYS A 76 14.36 -15.78 -36.47
N GLU A 77 13.59 -16.59 -37.19
CA GLU A 77 13.97 -17.05 -38.54
C GLU A 77 14.15 -15.88 -39.51
N LEU A 78 13.24 -14.89 -39.46
CA LEU A 78 13.37 -13.67 -40.26
C LEU A 78 14.60 -12.85 -39.88
N GLN A 79 14.89 -12.72 -38.58
CA GLN A 79 16.09 -12.05 -38.08
C GLN A 79 17.38 -12.77 -38.53
N GLU A 80 17.43 -14.09 -38.40
CA GLU A 80 18.57 -14.90 -38.84
C GLU A 80 18.76 -14.81 -40.35
N LYS A 81 17.67 -14.86 -41.12
CA LYS A 81 17.73 -14.68 -42.58
C LYS A 81 18.27 -13.31 -42.94
N SER A 82 17.82 -12.24 -42.27
CA SER A 82 18.31 -10.89 -42.52
C SER A 82 19.75 -10.66 -42.02
N LEU A 83 20.24 -11.44 -41.05
CA LEU A 83 21.66 -11.50 -40.66
C LEU A 83 22.50 -12.28 -41.68
N SER A 84 21.97 -13.36 -42.27
CA SER A 84 22.68 -14.15 -43.28
C SER A 84 22.78 -13.45 -44.64
N GLU A 85 21.80 -12.63 -44.99
CA GLU A 85 21.83 -11.74 -46.16
C GLU A 85 22.66 -10.46 -45.90
N SER A 86 23.17 -10.28 -44.67
CA SER A 86 24.11 -9.23 -44.28
C SER A 86 25.54 -9.62 -44.60
N SER A 87 25.84 -9.77 -45.89
CA SER A 87 27.21 -9.73 -46.38
C SER A 87 27.89 -8.46 -45.85
N GLU A 88 28.91 -8.65 -45.01
CA GLU A 88 29.99 -7.73 -44.61
C GLU A 88 29.65 -6.24 -44.65
N ASP A 89 29.57 -5.62 -43.46
CA ASP A 89 29.41 -4.17 -43.26
C ASP A 89 30.39 -3.42 -44.19
N LEU A 90 29.87 -2.89 -45.30
CA LEU A 90 30.66 -2.11 -46.24
C LEU A 90 30.82 -0.72 -45.63
N VAL A 91 32.02 -0.45 -45.13
CA VAL A 91 32.39 0.85 -44.58
C VAL A 91 33.25 1.57 -45.61
N ILE A 92 32.74 2.67 -46.16
CA ILE A 92 33.52 3.58 -46.99
C ILE A 92 33.98 4.74 -46.11
N GLU A 93 35.28 4.83 -45.86
CA GLU A 93 35.87 5.91 -45.07
C GLU A 93 36.51 6.96 -45.98
N ASN A 94 36.42 8.24 -45.60
CA ASN A 94 36.98 9.38 -46.33
C ASN A 94 36.47 9.48 -47.79
N ALA A 95 35.19 9.18 -48.00
CA ALA A 95 34.56 9.38 -49.30
C ALA A 95 34.65 10.85 -49.72
N LYS A 96 35.03 11.12 -50.97
CA LYS A 96 35.14 12.47 -51.53
C LYS A 96 34.28 12.57 -52.79
N GLY A 97 33.51 13.64 -52.90
CA GLY A 97 32.64 13.88 -54.05
C GLY A 97 31.29 13.19 -53.91
N VAL A 98 30.65 12.87 -55.03
CA VAL A 98 29.32 12.24 -55.03
C VAL A 98 29.44 10.72 -55.07
N VAL A 99 28.98 10.05 -54.02
CA VAL A 99 28.90 8.59 -53.95
C VAL A 99 27.55 8.14 -54.48
N LYS A 100 27.55 7.30 -55.52
CA LYS A 100 26.33 6.71 -56.07
C LYS A 100 26.12 5.31 -55.50
N LEU A 101 24.95 5.07 -54.94
CA LEU A 101 24.53 3.79 -54.39
C LEU A 101 23.36 3.26 -55.21
N THR A 102 23.46 2.04 -55.69
CA THR A 102 22.35 1.37 -56.37
C THR A 102 21.75 0.33 -55.43
N ASP A 103 20.45 0.41 -55.17
CA ASP A 103 19.76 -0.59 -54.36
C ASP A 103 19.50 -1.90 -55.13
N LYS A 104 18.94 -2.89 -54.43
CA LYS A 104 18.60 -4.20 -54.99
C LYS A 104 17.52 -4.13 -56.09
N ASN A 105 16.79 -3.03 -56.16
CA ASN A 105 15.69 -2.78 -57.10
C ASN A 105 16.14 -1.91 -58.30
N GLY A 106 17.42 -1.52 -58.36
CA GLY A 106 17.98 -0.69 -59.42
C GLY A 106 17.83 0.82 -59.22
N ASN A 107 17.34 1.28 -58.07
CA ASN A 107 17.24 2.70 -57.76
C ASN A 107 18.61 3.27 -57.40
N ILE A 108 18.94 4.45 -57.94
CA ILE A 108 20.22 5.11 -57.73
C ILE A 108 20.05 6.26 -56.74
N TYR A 109 20.88 6.27 -55.71
CA TYR A 109 20.93 7.30 -54.67
C TYR A 109 22.29 7.99 -54.72
N GLU A 110 22.30 9.31 -54.62
CA GLU A 110 23.53 10.11 -54.62
C GLU A 110 23.74 10.73 -53.24
N ILE A 111 24.88 10.43 -52.62
CA ILE A 111 25.30 11.00 -51.34
C ILE A 111 26.49 11.91 -51.60
N GLY A 112 26.33 13.21 -51.33
CA GLY A 112 27.45 14.14 -51.28
C GLY A 112 28.33 13.84 -50.08
N ALA A 113 29.61 13.54 -50.32
CA ALA A 113 30.60 13.21 -49.30
C ALA A 113 31.78 14.18 -49.35
N ASP A 114 32.18 14.65 -48.18
CA ASP A 114 33.34 15.51 -47.96
C ASP A 114 34.42 14.79 -47.12
N ASN A 115 35.56 15.46 -46.91
CA ASN A 115 36.66 14.90 -46.12
C ASN A 115 36.19 14.50 -44.72
N GLY A 116 36.24 13.21 -44.41
CA GLY A 116 35.79 12.64 -43.14
C GLY A 116 34.40 12.01 -43.18
N THR A 117 33.68 12.10 -44.31
CA THR A 117 32.41 11.38 -44.49
C THR A 117 32.65 9.87 -44.47
N ARG A 118 31.92 9.18 -43.60
CA ARG A 118 31.90 7.72 -43.47
C ARG A 118 30.52 7.19 -43.85
N ILE A 119 30.47 6.35 -44.89
CA ILE A 119 29.23 5.74 -45.38
C ILE A 119 29.21 4.29 -44.92
N LEU A 120 28.18 3.93 -44.14
CA LEU A 120 27.98 2.58 -43.62
C LEU A 120 26.82 1.92 -44.36
N ARG A 121 27.09 0.76 -44.96
CA ARG A 121 26.06 -0.15 -45.42
C ARG A 121 25.73 -1.12 -44.28
N THR A 122 24.78 -0.73 -43.44
CA THR A 122 24.26 -1.58 -42.37
C THR A 122 23.01 -2.33 -42.86
N THR A 123 22.85 -3.59 -42.48
CA THR A 123 21.62 -4.32 -42.77
C THR A 123 20.46 -3.90 -41.89
N MET A 124 19.25 -3.93 -42.48
CA MET A 124 17.99 -3.72 -41.76
C MET A 124 17.87 -4.62 -40.52
N SER A 125 18.41 -5.85 -40.58
CA SER A 125 18.46 -6.77 -39.45
C SER A 125 19.18 -6.22 -38.24
N LYS A 126 20.36 -5.63 -38.45
CA LYS A 126 21.21 -5.11 -37.38
C LYS A 126 20.56 -3.88 -36.76
N LEU A 127 20.00 -2.99 -37.59
CA LEU A 127 19.19 -1.86 -37.13
C LEU A 127 17.96 -2.32 -36.34
N GLN A 128 17.28 -3.38 -36.78
CA GLN A 128 16.10 -3.92 -36.10
C GLN A 128 16.46 -4.57 -34.76
N ASN A 129 17.60 -5.25 -34.67
CA ASN A 129 18.11 -5.83 -33.43
C ASN A 129 18.54 -4.74 -32.45
N GLU A 130 19.31 -3.74 -32.89
CA GLU A 130 19.69 -2.59 -32.07
C GLU A 130 18.46 -1.80 -31.60
N LEU A 131 17.47 -1.61 -32.47
CA LEU A 131 16.20 -0.97 -32.12
C LEU A 131 15.42 -1.80 -31.08
N SER A 132 15.36 -3.12 -31.24
CA SER A 132 14.70 -4.02 -30.28
C SER A 132 15.39 -4.00 -28.92
N GLU A 133 16.71 -4.01 -28.90
CA GLU A 133 17.52 -3.91 -27.68
C GLU A 133 17.28 -2.55 -27.00
N LYS A 134 17.31 -1.45 -27.75
CA LYS A 134 17.00 -0.11 -27.23
C LYS A 134 15.57 0.00 -26.70
N ILE A 135 14.58 -0.62 -27.34
CA ILE A 135 13.21 -0.69 -26.84
C ILE A 135 13.14 -1.46 -25.51
N SER A 136 13.88 -2.57 -25.40
CA SER A 136 13.94 -3.34 -24.16
C SER A 136 14.58 -2.56 -23.01
N GLU A 137 15.63 -1.79 -23.30
CA GLU A 137 16.33 -0.92 -22.35
C GLU A 137 15.41 0.24 -21.91
N ILE A 138 14.69 0.88 -22.84
CA ILE A 138 13.70 1.92 -22.52
C ILE A 138 12.61 1.38 -21.59
N ASN A 139 12.12 0.17 -21.84
CA ASN A 139 11.09 -0.44 -21.01
C ASN A 139 11.60 -0.75 -19.60
N SER A 140 12.82 -1.28 -19.47
CA SER A 140 13.40 -1.55 -18.15
C SER A 140 13.62 -0.24 -17.37
N LEU A 141 14.15 0.80 -18.01
CA LEU A 141 14.30 2.14 -17.44
C LEU A 141 12.96 2.74 -17.02
N LYS A 142 11.91 2.60 -17.85
CA LYS A 142 10.56 3.06 -17.50
C LYS A 142 10.04 2.38 -16.22
N THR A 143 10.22 1.07 -16.09
CA THR A 143 9.80 0.35 -14.88
C THR A 143 10.60 0.77 -13.64
N LEU A 144 11.90 1.05 -13.80
CA LEU A 144 12.75 1.53 -12.72
C LEU A 144 12.32 2.93 -12.26
N THR A 145 12.06 3.85 -13.19
CA THR A 145 11.58 5.20 -12.91
C THR A 145 10.26 5.18 -12.14
N GLU A 146 9.33 4.30 -12.51
CA GLU A 146 8.04 4.20 -11.80
C GLU A 146 8.23 3.69 -10.35
N LYS A 147 9.11 2.71 -10.12
CA LYS A 147 9.46 2.24 -8.78
C LYS A 147 10.12 3.34 -7.94
N GLN A 148 11.03 4.10 -8.55
CA GLN A 148 11.68 5.23 -7.87
C GLN A 148 10.68 6.31 -7.49
N LYS A 149 9.74 6.65 -8.38
CA LYS A 149 8.66 7.60 -8.11
C LYS A 149 7.80 7.18 -6.92
N GLN A 150 7.38 5.91 -6.86
CA GLN A 150 6.63 5.38 -5.72
C GLN A 150 7.43 5.47 -4.41
N THR A 151 8.74 5.21 -4.47
CA THR A 151 9.63 5.31 -3.30
C THR A 151 9.74 6.75 -2.81
N ILE A 152 9.87 7.72 -3.72
CA ILE A 152 9.91 9.15 -3.40
C ILE A 152 8.60 9.58 -2.73
N GLU A 153 7.44 9.22 -3.28
CA GLU A 153 6.14 9.56 -2.68
C GLU A 153 5.99 9.00 -1.25
N GLN A 154 6.50 7.79 -0.99
CA GLN A 154 6.50 7.22 0.36
C GLN A 154 7.43 7.99 1.31
N LEU A 155 8.62 8.37 0.84
CA LEU A 155 9.57 9.16 1.61
C LEU A 155 9.03 10.56 1.92
N GLU A 156 8.37 11.22 0.97
CA GLU A 156 7.71 12.51 1.18
C GLU A 156 6.62 12.44 2.24
N LYS A 157 5.79 11.38 2.21
CA LYS A 157 4.78 11.14 3.25
C LYS A 157 5.42 10.97 4.63
N LYS A 158 6.50 10.17 4.73
CA LYS A 158 7.26 10.00 5.98
C LYS A 158 7.85 11.32 6.46
N HIS A 159 8.47 12.08 5.56
CA HIS A 159 9.06 13.39 5.87
C HIS A 159 8.00 14.38 6.38
N LYS A 160 6.84 14.45 5.72
CA LYS A 160 5.72 15.30 6.16
C LYS A 160 5.22 14.90 7.55
N ASN A 161 5.18 13.61 7.86
CA ASN A 161 4.78 13.14 9.18
C ASN A 161 5.82 13.50 10.25
N ILE A 162 7.10 13.27 9.97
CA ILE A 162 8.21 13.65 10.85
C ILE A 162 8.21 15.16 11.11
N SER A 163 8.02 15.98 10.08
CA SER A 163 7.93 17.44 10.19
C SER A 163 6.78 17.89 11.12
N LYS A 164 5.61 17.24 11.03
CA LYS A 164 4.51 17.48 11.98
C LYS A 164 4.88 17.11 13.41
N HIS A 165 5.50 15.94 13.63
CA HIS A 165 5.95 15.54 14.96
C HIS A 165 6.96 16.53 15.54
N PHE A 166 7.93 17.00 14.76
CA PHE A 166 8.87 18.04 15.20
C PHE A 166 8.17 19.35 15.57
N ALA A 167 7.15 19.77 14.81
CA ALA A 167 6.37 20.96 15.14
C ALA A 167 5.63 20.79 16.48
N THR A 168 5.08 19.61 16.77
CA THR A 168 4.43 19.29 18.04
C THR A 168 5.45 19.29 19.18
N PHE A 169 6.57 18.57 19.04
CA PHE A 169 7.63 18.55 20.06
C PHE A 169 8.16 19.95 20.36
N ARG A 170 8.34 20.80 19.34
CA ARG A 170 8.75 22.19 19.55
C ARG A 170 7.74 22.98 20.40
N LYS A 171 6.44 22.74 20.23
CA LYS A 171 5.40 23.38 21.06
C LYS A 171 5.44 22.87 22.50
N GLU A 172 5.62 21.56 22.70
CA GLU A 172 5.75 20.96 24.02
C GLU A 172 6.96 21.50 24.78
N ILE A 173 8.12 21.59 24.10
CA ILE A 173 9.34 22.19 24.69
C ILE A 173 9.08 23.63 25.14
N LYS A 174 8.43 24.46 24.31
CA LYS A 174 8.07 25.83 24.70
C LYS A 174 7.14 25.87 25.92
N SER A 175 6.15 24.98 25.98
CA SER A 175 5.24 24.90 27.12
C SER A 175 5.96 24.49 28.41
N VAL A 176 6.92 23.57 28.32
CA VAL A 176 7.79 23.19 29.45
C VAL A 176 8.68 24.35 29.86
N GLU A 177 9.31 25.06 28.91
CA GLU A 177 10.14 26.23 29.18
C GLU A 177 9.36 27.35 29.88
N GLU A 178 8.14 27.65 29.43
CA GLU A 178 7.25 28.60 30.10
C GLU A 178 6.90 28.16 31.53
N SER A 179 6.67 26.86 31.74
CA SER A 179 6.37 26.29 33.05
C SER A 179 7.57 26.38 34.00
N LEU A 180 8.79 26.12 33.49
CA LEU A 180 10.04 26.27 34.24
C LEU A 180 10.30 27.73 34.60
N ASN A 181 10.11 28.66 33.66
CA ASN A 181 10.25 30.09 33.91
C ASN A 181 9.26 30.58 34.98
N LYS A 182 8.00 30.13 34.93
CA LYS A 182 7.02 30.42 35.99
C LYS A 182 7.49 29.87 37.34
N LEU A 183 7.94 28.63 37.39
CA LEU A 183 8.45 28.01 38.62
C LEU A 183 9.66 28.76 39.19
N GLU A 184 10.61 29.15 38.34
CA GLU A 184 11.78 29.93 38.75
C GLU A 184 11.37 31.30 39.31
N THR A 185 10.44 32.00 38.66
CA THR A 185 9.96 33.29 39.16
C THR A 185 9.21 33.17 40.48
N THR A 186 8.43 32.11 40.69
CA THR A 186 7.76 31.82 41.97
C THR A 186 8.80 31.54 43.06
N TYR A 187 9.77 30.66 42.79
CA TYR A 187 10.86 30.35 43.73
C TYR A 187 11.68 31.61 44.11
N ARG A 188 11.98 32.49 43.15
CA ARG A 188 12.66 33.77 43.40
C ARG A 188 11.80 34.74 44.22
N LYS A 189 10.48 34.73 44.07
CA LYS A 189 9.56 35.54 44.90
C LYS A 189 9.50 35.00 46.32
N ASP A 190 9.35 33.69 46.50
CA ASP A 190 9.26 33.04 47.81
C ASP A 190 10.53 33.25 48.66
N LYS A 191 11.71 33.22 48.05
CA LYS A 191 12.98 33.56 48.73
C LYS A 191 13.07 35.01 49.20
N LYS A 192 12.43 35.96 48.50
CA LYS A 192 12.43 37.38 48.87
C LYS A 192 11.44 37.71 49.99
N THR A 193 10.52 36.80 50.29
CA THR A 193 9.45 36.96 51.29
C THR A 193 9.69 36.13 52.56
N ILE A 194 10.93 35.81 52.94
CA ILE A 194 11.20 35.35 54.32
C ILE A 194 11.09 36.58 55.23
N PRO A 195 10.06 36.67 56.08
CA PRO A 195 9.80 37.88 56.81
C PRO A 195 10.81 38.03 57.97
N LEU A 196 11.33 39.24 58.18
CA LEU A 196 12.41 39.51 59.15
C LEU A 196 12.12 39.01 60.58
N TRP A 197 10.85 38.87 60.97
CA TRP A 197 10.46 38.34 62.29
C TRP A 197 10.90 36.88 62.49
N LEU A 198 11.08 36.09 61.43
CA LEU A 198 11.56 34.72 61.53
C LEU A 198 13.02 34.66 62.03
N TYR A 199 13.87 35.58 61.55
CA TYR A 199 15.23 35.75 62.05
C TYR A 199 15.24 36.27 63.49
N GLY A 200 14.30 37.15 63.83
CA GLY A 200 14.06 37.61 65.19
C GLY A 200 13.71 36.48 66.15
N LEU A 201 12.80 35.57 65.76
CA LEU A 201 12.43 34.41 66.59
C LEU A 201 13.58 33.45 66.82
N ILE A 202 14.43 33.20 65.82
CA ILE A 202 15.61 32.35 65.98
C ILE A 202 16.59 33.00 66.98
N GLY A 203 16.81 34.31 66.89
CA GLY A 203 17.64 35.06 67.85
C GLY A 203 17.09 35.02 69.28
N VAL A 204 15.78 35.24 69.47
CA VAL A 204 15.12 35.16 70.78
C VAL A 204 15.18 33.74 71.35
N SER A 205 15.02 32.71 70.51
CA SER A 205 15.12 31.32 70.92
C SER A 205 16.52 30.98 71.45
N ILE A 206 17.57 31.49 70.79
CA ILE A 206 18.96 31.29 71.23
C ILE A 206 19.24 32.00 72.56
N ILE A 207 18.70 33.22 72.75
CA ILE A 207 18.84 33.97 74.02
C ILE A 207 18.14 33.24 75.16
N LEU A 208 16.92 32.74 74.94
CA LEU A 208 16.17 31.97 75.94
C LEU A 208 16.87 30.67 76.31
N ILE A 209 17.43 29.95 75.33
CA ILE A 209 18.24 28.74 75.58
C ILE A 209 19.50 29.08 76.40
N TRP A 210 20.13 30.21 76.13
CA TRP A 210 21.31 30.65 76.87
C TRP A 210 20.96 31.04 78.32
N GLU A 211 19.86 31.78 78.53
CA GLU A 211 19.38 32.10 79.88
C GLU A 211 18.98 30.84 80.66
N PHE A 212 18.26 29.90 80.05
CA PHE A 212 17.93 28.63 80.67
C PHE A 212 19.18 27.83 81.03
N SER A 213 20.19 27.83 80.16
CA SER A 213 21.46 27.15 80.42
C SER A 213 22.22 27.80 81.58
N LYS A 214 22.25 29.14 81.67
CA LYS A 214 22.81 29.87 82.83
C LYS A 214 22.07 29.53 84.12
N TYR A 215 20.73 29.47 84.08
CA TYR A 215 19.91 29.17 85.25
C TYR A 215 20.10 27.72 85.72
N ALA A 216 20.20 26.77 84.79
CA ALA A 216 20.46 25.35 85.08
C ALA A 216 21.84 25.13 85.71
N ILE A 217 22.88 25.85 85.24
CA ILE A 217 24.22 25.79 85.82
C ILE A 217 24.25 26.41 87.23
N LYS A 218 23.56 27.54 87.43
CA LYS A 218 23.48 28.22 88.74
C LYS A 218 22.68 27.41 89.78
N SER A 219 21.67 26.66 89.34
CA SER A 219 20.90 25.72 90.17
C SER A 219 21.75 24.55 90.68
N ARG A 220 22.64 24.01 89.84
CA ARG A 220 23.53 22.90 90.22
C ARG A 220 24.68 23.30 91.16
N LEU A 221 25.05 24.58 91.19
CA LEU A 221 26.09 25.11 92.08
C LEU A 221 25.63 25.39 93.52
N LYS A 222 24.34 25.23 93.83
CA LYS A 222 23.78 25.42 95.19
C LYS A 222 23.67 24.12 95.99
N ILE A 223 24.11 22.98 95.43
CA ILE A 223 24.00 21.64 96.02
C ILE A 223 25.39 21.05 96.37
N PHE A 224 26.46 21.85 96.30
CA PHE A 224 27.78 21.48 96.82
C PHE A 224 28.26 22.50 97.85
#